data_AF-A0A0P7N0S5-F1
#
_entry.id   AF-A0A0P7N0S5-F1
#
_cell.length_a   1.000
_cell.length_b   1.000
_cell.length_c   1.000
_cell.angle_alpha   90.00
_cell.angle_beta   90.00
_cell.angle_gamma   90.00
#
_symmetry.space_group_name_H-M   'P 1'
#
loop_
_entity.id
_entity.type
_entity.pdbx_description
1 polymer ?
#
loop_
_entity_poly.entity_id
_entity_poly.type
_entity_poly.pdbx_seq_one_letter_code
_entity_poly.pdbx_strand_id
1 'polypeptide(L)' 'MFTIKLEEWDLLKWISKNKKAFLLLIVVVVVVLAGILDIKYEGLFYQLLPTSVQTFLTDLF' A
#
# COMPACT_ATOMS: atom_id res chain seq x y z
N MET A 1 -21.98 20.15 7.95
CA MET A 1 -21.24 20.79 6.83
C MET A 1 -19.99 21.53 7.31
N PHE A 2 -20.02 22.31 8.40
CA PHE A 2 -18.82 22.99 8.94
C PHE A 2 -17.79 22.06 9.62
N THR A 3 -18.25 20.99 10.25
CA THR A 3 -17.38 20.03 10.98
C THR A 3 -16.44 19.27 10.04
N ILE A 4 -16.94 18.81 8.89
CA ILE A 4 -16.17 18.08 7.87
C ILE A 4 -15.01 18.94 7.33
N LYS A 5 -15.27 20.24 7.09
CA LYS A 5 -14.21 21.15 6.65
C LYS A 5 -13.12 21.31 7.72
N LEU A 6 -13.49 21.46 8.99
CA LEU A 6 -12.51 21.59 10.09
C LEU A 6 -11.60 20.36 10.19
N GLU A 7 -12.16 19.16 10.06
CA GLU A 7 -11.39 17.91 10.06
C GLU A 7 -10.43 17.81 8.87
N GLU A 8 -10.85 18.20 7.66
CA GLU A 8 -9.96 18.25 6.48
C GLU A 8 -8.76 19.19 6.69
N TRP A 9 -8.98 20.37 7.28
CA TRP A 9 -7.92 21.35 7.54
C TRP A 9 -6.89 20.83 8.55
N ASP A 10 -7.34 20.16 9.60
CA ASP A 10 -6.44 19.56 10.60
C ASP A 10 -5.64 18.38 10.05
N LEU A 11 -6.27 17.54 9.21
CA LEU A 11 -5.58 16.45 8.51
C LEU A 11 -4.50 16.97 7.56
N LEU A 12 -4.79 17.97 6.74
CA LEU A 12 -3.81 18.58 5.83
C LEU A 12 -2.64 19.21 6.59
N LYS A 13 -2.92 19.84 7.74
CA LYS A 13 -1.89 20.42 8.60
C LYS A 13 -1.01 19.36 9.25
N TRP A 14 -1.59 18.24 9.67
CA TRP A 14 -0.84 17.09 10.19
C TRP A 14 0.03 16.43 9.10
N ILE A 15 -0.51 16.25 7.89
CA ILE A 15 0.23 15.71 6.74
C ILE A 15 1.41 16.62 6.37
N SER A 16 1.22 17.95 6.33
CA SER A 16 2.32 18.86 5.98
C SER A 16 3.45 18.85 7.01
N LYS A 17 3.11 18.71 8.30
CA LYS A 17 4.08 18.59 9.40
C LYS A 17 4.84 17.26 9.36
N ASN A 18 4.19 16.19 8.91
CA ASN A 18 4.74 14.82 8.87
C ASN A 18 5.01 14.31 7.44
N LYS A 19 5.29 15.22 6.50
CA LYS A 19 5.40 14.92 5.05
C LYS A 19 6.25 13.71 4.69
N LYS A 20 7.36 13.49 5.42
CA LYS A 20 8.27 12.35 5.20
C LYS A 20 7.62 11.02 5.57
N ALA A 21 6.91 10.98 6.70
CA ALA A 21 6.20 9.79 7.15
C ALA A 21 5.00 9.48 6.25
N PHE A 22 4.30 10.51 5.79
CA PHE A 22 3.19 10.35 4.84
C PHE A 22 3.66 9.84 3.47
N LEU A 23 4.78 10.35 2.96
CA LEU A 23 5.40 9.83 1.74
C LEU A 23 5.83 8.36 1.90
N LEU A 24 6.44 8.00 3.03
CA LEU A 24 6.76 6.60 3.34
C LEU A 24 5.52 5.71 3.35
N LEU A 25 4.42 6.18 3.98
CA LEU A 25 3.15 5.45 4.01
C LEU A 25 2.63 5.20 2.59
N ILE A 26 2.62 6.23 1.73
CA ILE A 26 2.19 6.09 0.34
C ILE A 26 3.06 5.08 -0.40
N VAL A 27 4.39 5.16 -0.26
CA VAL A 27 5.31 4.22 -0.91
C VAL A 27 5.05 2.79 -0.45
N VAL A 28 4.87 2.56 0.85
CA VAL A 28 4.53 1.23 1.39
C VAL A 28 3.22 0.72 0.81
N VAL A 29 2.17 1.55 0.77
CA VAL A 29 0.87 1.16 0.21
C VAL A 29 1.01 0.80 -1.28
N VAL A 30 1.71 1.61 -2.06
CA VAL A 30 1.94 1.33 -3.49
C VAL A 30 2.73 0.05 -3.70
N VAL A 31 3.77 -0.20 -2.90
CA VAL A 31 4.57 -1.44 -2.97
C VAL A 31 3.74 -2.66 -2.59
N VAL A 32 2.91 -2.56 -1.55
CA VAL A 32 2.01 -3.66 -1.14
C VAL A 32 0.99 -3.95 -2.23
N LEU A 33 0.35 -2.93 -2.79
CA LEU A 33 -0.60 -3.08 -3.88
C LEU A 33 0.07 -3.66 -5.13
N ALA A 34 1.24 -3.16 -5.51
CA ALA A 34 2.01 -3.70 -6.63
C ALA A 34 2.42 -5.15 -6.39
N GLY A 35 2.84 -5.51 -5.17
CA GLY A 35 3.17 -6.88 -4.80
C GLY A 35 1.96 -7.81 -4.87
N ILE A 36 0.80 -7.40 -4.37
CA ILE A 36 -0.44 -8.18 -4.46
C ILE A 36 -0.88 -8.34 -5.92
N LEU A 37 -0.77 -7.28 -6.72
CA LEU A 37 -1.09 -7.30 -8.14
C LEU A 37 -0.15 -8.25 -8.89
N ASP A 38 1.15 -8.20 -8.59
CA ASP A 38 2.16 -9.05 -9.18
C ASP A 38 1.95 -10.53 -8.78
N ILE A 39 1.56 -10.82 -7.53
CA ILE A 39 1.16 -12.17 -7.09
C ILE A 39 -0.05 -12.67 -7.89
N LYS A 40 -1.10 -11.86 -8.01
CA LYS A 40 -2.36 -12.26 -8.65
C LYS A 40 -2.23 -12.52 -10.16
N TYR A 41 -1.31 -11.82 -10.84
CA TYR A 41 -1.12 -11.95 -12.28
C TYR A 41 0.19 -12.68 -12.65
N GLU A 42 0.75 -13.48 -11.74
CA GLU A 42 2.01 -14.22 -11.93
C GLU A 42 3.16 -13.36 -12.48
N GLY A 43 3.29 -12.14 -11.97
CA GLY A 43 4.29 -11.17 -12.37
C GLY A 43 5.71 -11.51 -11.90
N LEU A 44 6.66 -10.63 -12.21
CA LEU A 44 8.10 -10.90 -12.07
C LEU A 44 8.53 -11.15 -10.62
N PHE A 45 7.96 -10.44 -9.66
CA PHE A 45 8.25 -10.66 -8.24
C PHE A 45 7.61 -11.95 -7.72
N TYR A 46 6.43 -12.32 -8.22
CA TYR A 46 5.80 -13.59 -7.90
C TYR A 46 6.65 -14.78 -8.36
N GLN A 47 7.17 -14.71 -9.59
CA GLN A 47 8.05 -15.75 -10.15
C GLN A 47 9.39 -15.87 -9.41
N LEU A 48 9.87 -14.77 -8.80
CA LEU A 48 11.09 -14.76 -8.00
C LEU A 48 10.90 -15.38 -6.59
N LEU A 49 9.65 -15.57 -6.14
CA LEU A 49 9.39 -16.21 -4.84
C LEU A 49 9.70 -17.72 -4.89
N PRO A 50 10.04 -18.35 -3.77
CA PRO A 50 10.16 -19.80 -3.69
C PRO A 50 8.83 -20.50 -3.99
N THR A 51 8.88 -21.68 -4.61
CA THR A 51 7.69 -22.45 -5.02
C THR A 51 6.70 -22.70 -3.88
N SER A 52 7.18 -22.93 -2.64
CA SER A 52 6.32 -23.12 -1.47
C SER A 52 5.48 -21.88 -1.13
N VAL A 53 6.05 -20.69 -1.34
CA VAL A 53 5.37 -19.41 -1.09
C VAL A 53 4.42 -19.07 -2.25
N GLN A 54 4.83 -19.37 -3.48
CA GLN A 54 3.96 -19.25 -4.66
C GLN A 54 2.68 -20.07 -4.47
N THR A 55 2.81 -21.37 -4.14
CA THR A 55 1.66 -22.26 -3.92
C THR A 55 0.76 -21.77 -2.79
N PHE A 56 1.34 -21.35 -1.65
CA PHE A 56 0.56 -20.80 -0.54
C PHE A 56 -0.26 -19.56 -0.93
N LEU A 57 0.32 -18.67 -1.75
CA LEU A 57 -0.36 -17.45 -2.20
C LEU A 57 -1.44 -17.75 -3.25
N THR A 58 -1.23 -18.72 -4.14
CA THR A 58 -2.26 -19.20 -5.08
C THR A 58 -3.44 -19.82 -4.35
N ASP A 59 -3.21 -20.54 -3.26
CA ASP A 59 -4.30 -21.14 -2.48
C ASP A 59 -5.10 -20.11 -1.65
N LEU A 60 -4.51 -18.94 -1.37
CA LEU A 60 -5.14 -17.87 -0.57
C LEU A 60 -6.07 -16.96 -1.39
N PHE A 61 -5.84 -16.81 -2.69
CA PHE A 61 -6.51 -15.86 -3.59
C PHE A 61 -7.28 -16.57 -4.71
#